data_AF-A0A369PP66-F1
#
_entry.id   AF-A0A369PP66-F1
#
_cell.length_a   1.000
_cell.length_b   1.000
_cell.length_c   1.000
_cell.angle_alpha   90.00
_cell.angle_beta   90.00
_cell.angle_gamma   90.00
#
_symmetry.space_group_name_H-M   'P 1'
#
loop_
_entity.id
_entity.type
_entity.pdbx_description
1 polymer ?
#
loop_
_entity_poly.entity_id
_entity_poly.type
_entity_poly.pdbx_seq_one_letter_code
_entity_poly.pdbx_strand_id
1 'polypeptide(L)'
;MKKTLSTWMLISMVTLLCAQEIKTDLIGKKMSAIIKMEELMKSKVYTSDHDIIVPGGMAMPIMYIRTEKDIPNLIIEYTFDKKDSTIRRVQYEWDVRNFEKSDHMVKPLAFDQALIAKYNTLVEQLTLLYGPGTTKGDLTDLSKIEQQGGLQRTDHWTVNNQFQIQLYTAITNYYRSNGMVTYIPTHRIRLYLREISNPVK
;
A
#
# COMPACT_ATOMS: atom_id res chain seq x y z
N MET A 1 9.59 28.41 -56.02
CA MET A 1 10.15 27.97 -54.73
C MET A 1 9.01 27.47 -53.85
N LYS A 2 8.81 26.15 -53.79
CA LYS A 2 7.74 25.52 -53.00
C LYS A 2 8.29 25.24 -51.60
N LYS A 3 7.77 25.94 -50.58
CA LYS A 3 8.09 25.68 -49.17
C LYS A 3 7.19 24.52 -48.70
N THR A 4 7.77 23.33 -48.53
CA THR A 4 7.11 22.22 -47.85
C THR A 4 7.19 22.47 -46.34
N LEU A 5 6.07 22.89 -45.76
CA LEU A 5 5.90 23.01 -44.32
C LEU A 5 5.70 21.59 -43.76
N SER A 6 6.76 21.03 -43.18
CA SER A 6 6.73 19.77 -42.44
C SER A 6 6.08 20.04 -41.08
N THR A 7 4.81 19.70 -40.94
CA THR A 7 4.08 19.77 -39.68
C THR A 7 4.51 18.60 -38.80
N TRP A 8 5.35 18.90 -37.80
CA TRP A 8 5.67 18.01 -36.69
C TRP A 8 4.41 17.79 -35.84
N MET A 9 3.72 16.68 -36.04
CA MET A 9 2.66 16.25 -35.13
C MET A 9 3.32 15.46 -34.00
N LEU A 10 3.67 16.17 -32.92
CA LEU A 10 4.04 15.62 -31.63
C LEU A 10 2.82 14.86 -31.07
N ILE A 11 2.70 13.57 -31.38
CA ILE A 11 1.77 12.70 -30.65
C ILE A 11 2.38 12.48 -29.28
N SER A 12 1.97 13.35 -28.36
CA SER A 12 2.09 13.17 -26.91
C SER A 12 1.58 11.77 -26.57
N MET A 13 2.51 10.83 -26.34
CA MET A 13 2.25 9.63 -25.56
C MET A 13 1.77 10.10 -24.18
N VAL A 14 0.45 10.19 -24.00
CA VAL A 14 -0.14 10.05 -22.68
C VAL A 14 0.17 8.63 -22.27
N THR A 15 1.31 8.42 -21.61
CA THR A 15 1.51 7.21 -20.84
C THR A 15 0.42 7.25 -19.78
N LEU A 16 -0.66 6.50 -20.01
CA LEU A 16 -1.55 6.05 -18.95
C LEU A 16 -0.66 5.23 -18.00
N LEU A 17 -0.04 5.92 -17.04
CA LEU A 17 0.39 5.29 -15.82
C LEU A 17 -0.91 4.80 -15.18
N CYS A 18 -1.23 3.52 -15.40
CA CYS A 18 -2.19 2.79 -14.60
C CYS A 18 -1.63 2.69 -13.17
N ALA A 19 -1.49 3.83 -12.49
CA ALA A 19 -1.42 3.85 -11.06
C ALA A 19 -2.77 3.28 -10.61
N GLN A 20 -2.76 2.06 -10.08
CA GLN A 20 -3.96 1.49 -9.49
C GLN A 20 -4.53 2.50 -8.49
N GLU A 21 -5.76 2.95 -8.75
CA GLU A 21 -6.40 3.94 -7.89
C GLU A 21 -6.69 3.31 -6.52
N ILE A 22 -6.16 3.92 -5.47
CA ILE A 22 -6.46 3.55 -4.09
C ILE A 22 -7.64 4.38 -3.62
N LYS A 23 -8.69 3.71 -3.15
CA LYS A 23 -9.89 4.38 -2.62
C LYS A 23 -9.76 4.51 -1.11
N THR A 24 -9.78 5.73 -0.60
CA THR A 24 -9.56 6.00 0.82
C THR A 24 -10.83 6.38 1.58
N ASP A 25 -11.89 6.75 0.87
CA ASP A 25 -13.24 6.93 1.40
C ASP A 25 -14.00 5.59 1.40
N LEU A 26 -13.63 4.68 2.31
CA LEU A 26 -14.25 3.35 2.43
C LEU A 26 -14.80 3.03 3.82
N ILE A 27 -14.31 3.72 4.86
CA ILE A 27 -14.77 3.51 6.24
C ILE A 27 -16.23 3.91 6.36
N GLY A 28 -17.05 3.09 7.04
CA GLY A 28 -18.48 3.31 7.19
C GLY A 28 -19.32 2.87 5.99
N LYS A 29 -18.71 2.51 4.85
CA LYS A 29 -19.43 1.99 3.68
C LYS A 29 -19.81 0.52 3.90
N LYS A 30 -20.79 0.04 3.12
CA LYS A 30 -21.22 -1.37 3.15
C LYS A 30 -20.32 -2.23 2.29
N MET A 31 -19.97 -3.42 2.77
CA MET A 31 -19.16 -4.39 2.05
C MET A 31 -19.73 -4.73 0.66
N SER A 32 -21.06 -4.72 0.50
CA SER A 32 -21.71 -4.95 -0.80
C SER A 32 -21.33 -3.93 -1.88
N ALA A 33 -21.10 -2.67 -1.49
CA ALA A 33 -20.59 -1.65 -2.42
C ALA A 33 -19.13 -1.89 -2.78
N ILE A 34 -18.32 -2.37 -1.82
CA ILE A 34 -16.91 -2.71 -2.03
C ILE A 34 -16.77 -3.90 -2.96
N ILE A 35 -17.58 -4.95 -2.79
CA ILE A 35 -17.57 -6.13 -3.68
C ILE A 35 -17.81 -5.71 -5.13
N LYS A 36 -18.85 -4.89 -5.39
CA LYS A 36 -19.14 -4.36 -6.73
C LYS A 36 -17.98 -3.53 -7.30
N MET A 37 -17.34 -2.71 -6.46
CA MET A 37 -16.18 -1.92 -6.86
C MET A 37 -15.00 -2.82 -7.26
N GLU A 38 -14.71 -3.85 -6.47
CA GLU A 38 -13.62 -4.80 -6.76
C GLU A 38 -13.90 -5.63 -8.02
N GLU A 39 -15.15 -6.02 -8.26
CA GLU A 39 -15.58 -6.67 -9.51
C GLU A 39 -15.34 -5.79 -10.73
N LEU A 40 -15.70 -4.50 -10.65
CA LEU A 40 -15.44 -3.53 -11.72
C LEU A 40 -13.94 -3.32 -11.99
N MET A 41 -13.12 -3.39 -10.94
CA MET A 41 -11.66 -3.32 -11.04
C MET A 41 -11.03 -4.65 -11.48
N LYS A 42 -11.83 -5.70 -11.69
CA LYS A 42 -11.39 -7.06 -12.04
C LYS A 42 -10.38 -7.64 -11.05
N SER A 43 -10.48 -7.24 -9.79
CA SER A 43 -9.66 -7.77 -8.72
C SER A 43 -9.98 -9.24 -8.49
N LYS A 44 -8.97 -10.04 -8.12
CA LYS A 44 -9.17 -11.45 -7.80
C LYS A 44 -9.30 -11.61 -6.29
N VAL A 45 -10.21 -12.47 -5.85
CA VAL A 45 -10.27 -12.86 -4.43
C VAL A 45 -8.95 -13.53 -4.05
N TYR A 46 -8.42 -13.17 -2.90
CA TYR A 46 -7.18 -13.71 -2.34
C TYR A 46 -7.47 -14.48 -1.06
N THR A 47 -6.84 -15.64 -0.91
CA THR A 47 -6.88 -16.43 0.31
C THR A 47 -5.46 -16.52 0.85
N SER A 48 -5.26 -16.06 2.09
CA SER A 48 -3.96 -16.16 2.76
C SER A 48 -3.73 -17.58 3.28
N ASP A 49 -2.48 -18.00 3.32
CA ASP A 49 -2.02 -19.23 3.97
C ASP A 49 -1.82 -19.07 5.49
N HIS A 50 -1.99 -17.85 6.01
CA HIS A 50 -1.84 -17.54 7.44
C HIS A 50 -3.16 -17.50 8.17
N ASP A 51 -3.12 -17.82 9.47
CA ASP A 51 -4.25 -17.63 10.36
C ASP A 51 -4.59 -16.15 10.51
N ILE A 52 -5.86 -15.80 10.26
CA ILE A 52 -6.38 -14.46 10.42
C ILE A 52 -7.06 -14.35 11.78
N ILE A 53 -6.52 -13.49 12.65
CA ILE A 53 -7.16 -13.16 13.93
C ILE A 53 -8.27 -12.14 13.66
N VAL A 54 -9.52 -12.56 13.84
CA VAL A 54 -10.70 -11.72 13.65
C VAL A 54 -11.11 -11.07 14.98
N PRO A 55 -11.13 -9.73 15.08
CA PRO A 55 -11.62 -9.05 16.29
C PRO A 55 -13.08 -9.40 16.59
N GLY A 56 -13.46 -9.39 17.87
CA GLY A 56 -14.84 -9.63 18.28
C GLY A 56 -15.83 -8.69 17.58
N GLY A 57 -16.94 -9.25 17.10
CA GLY A 57 -17.97 -8.50 16.36
C GLY A 57 -17.73 -8.37 14.85
N MET A 58 -16.52 -8.66 14.37
CA MET A 58 -16.19 -8.60 12.94
C MET A 58 -16.47 -9.93 12.23
N ALA A 59 -16.74 -9.85 10.93
CA ALA A 59 -16.76 -11.00 10.05
C ALA A 59 -15.33 -11.41 9.64
N MET A 60 -15.18 -12.61 9.07
CA MET A 60 -13.94 -12.99 8.40
C MET A 60 -13.63 -11.96 7.31
N PRO A 61 -12.42 -11.36 7.29
CA PRO A 61 -12.06 -10.39 6.27
C PRO A 61 -12.17 -10.96 4.86
N ILE A 62 -12.55 -10.12 3.91
CA ILE A 62 -12.50 -10.44 2.49
C ILE A 62 -11.25 -9.78 1.92
N MET A 63 -10.42 -10.57 1.24
CA MET A 63 -9.19 -10.08 0.64
C MET A 63 -9.22 -10.15 -0.88
N TYR A 64 -8.57 -9.19 -1.51
CA TYR A 64 -8.39 -9.12 -2.95
C TYR A 64 -6.91 -8.93 -3.30
N ILE A 65 -6.51 -9.38 -4.49
CA ILE A 65 -5.17 -9.17 -5.05
C ILE A 65 -5.27 -8.47 -6.42
N ARG A 66 -4.36 -7.52 -6.64
CA ARG A 66 -4.20 -6.81 -7.92
C ARG A 66 -2.74 -6.85 -8.37
N THR A 67 -2.52 -7.12 -9.65
CA THR A 67 -1.17 -7.25 -10.22
C THR A 67 -0.49 -5.89 -10.36
N GLU A 68 0.72 -5.77 -9.83
CA GLU A 68 1.56 -4.59 -9.97
C GLU A 68 2.76 -4.90 -10.86
N LYS A 69 3.38 -3.86 -11.41
CA LYS A 69 4.60 -3.98 -12.21
C LYS A 69 5.78 -3.48 -11.38
N ASP A 70 6.90 -4.19 -11.44
CA ASP A 70 8.20 -3.80 -10.84
C ASP A 70 8.23 -3.78 -9.30
N ILE A 71 7.10 -3.95 -8.62
CA ILE A 71 6.93 -4.06 -7.16
C ILE A 71 6.00 -5.24 -6.82
N PRO A 72 5.86 -5.66 -5.54
CA PRO A 72 4.97 -6.75 -5.16
C PRO A 72 3.51 -6.46 -5.54
N ASN A 73 2.73 -7.51 -5.83
CA ASN A 73 1.29 -7.34 -6.05
C ASN A 73 0.62 -6.71 -4.82
N LEU A 74 -0.41 -5.91 -5.06
CA LEU A 74 -1.22 -5.31 -4.00
C LEU A 74 -2.18 -6.36 -3.44
N ILE A 75 -2.15 -6.56 -2.12
CA ILE A 75 -3.21 -7.24 -1.36
C ILE A 75 -4.04 -6.19 -0.64
N ILE A 76 -5.36 -6.35 -0.68
CA ILE A 76 -6.34 -5.47 -0.04
C ILE A 76 -7.17 -6.31 0.91
N GLU A 77 -7.15 -5.99 2.20
CA GLU A 77 -7.95 -6.64 3.23
C GLU A 77 -9.06 -5.70 3.71
N TYR A 78 -10.30 -6.19 3.66
CA TYR A 78 -11.49 -5.51 4.17
C TYR A 78 -11.98 -6.17 5.45
N THR A 79 -11.90 -5.46 6.58
CA THR A 79 -12.49 -5.88 7.86
C THR A 79 -13.81 -5.14 8.09
N PHE A 80 -14.87 -5.87 8.40
CA PHE A 80 -16.23 -5.32 8.51
C PHE A 80 -17.06 -6.01 9.59
N ASP A 81 -18.07 -5.30 10.09
CA ASP A 81 -18.99 -5.78 11.12
C ASP A 81 -19.81 -6.98 10.62
N LYS A 82 -19.93 -8.02 11.44
CA LYS A 82 -20.76 -9.19 11.13
C LYS A 82 -22.26 -8.86 11.09
N LYS A 83 -22.68 -7.86 11.87
CA LYS A 83 -24.10 -7.50 12.04
C LYS A 83 -24.67 -6.78 10.83
N ASP A 84 -23.93 -5.83 10.28
CA ASP A 84 -24.46 -4.90 9.29
C ASP A 84 -23.53 -4.69 8.07
N SER A 85 -22.41 -5.43 8.02
CA SER A 85 -21.42 -5.39 6.94
C SER A 85 -20.77 -4.02 6.72
N THR A 86 -20.73 -3.17 7.75
CA THR A 86 -20.05 -1.88 7.69
C THR A 86 -18.54 -2.06 7.75
N ILE A 87 -17.80 -1.46 6.80
CA ILE A 87 -16.34 -1.46 6.78
C ILE A 87 -15.80 -0.65 7.96
N ARG A 88 -14.92 -1.27 8.75
CA ARG A 88 -14.27 -0.65 9.92
C ARG A 88 -12.78 -0.43 9.72
N ARG A 89 -12.15 -1.29 8.92
CA ARG A 89 -10.74 -1.19 8.57
C ARG A 89 -10.50 -1.68 7.15
N VAL A 90 -9.58 -0.99 6.48
CA VAL A 90 -9.00 -1.41 5.20
C VAL A 90 -7.49 -1.42 5.34
N GLN A 91 -6.85 -2.46 4.83
CA GLN A 91 -5.39 -2.52 4.69
C GLN A 91 -5.04 -2.75 3.23
N TYR A 92 -4.21 -1.87 2.68
CA TYR A 92 -3.50 -2.09 1.42
C TYR A 92 -2.07 -2.47 1.73
N GLU A 93 -1.58 -3.53 1.12
CA GLU A 93 -0.25 -4.06 1.37
C GLU A 93 0.47 -4.44 0.09
N TRP A 94 1.67 -3.88 -0.06
CA TRP A 94 2.69 -4.33 -1.01
C TRP A 94 3.82 -4.90 -0.16
N ASP A 95 3.95 -6.21 -0.06
CA ASP A 95 4.99 -6.86 0.75
C ASP A 95 5.54 -8.08 0.01
N VAL A 96 6.86 -8.13 -0.18
CA VAL A 96 7.55 -9.25 -0.82
C VAL A 96 7.27 -10.58 -0.10
N ARG A 97 7.15 -10.57 1.23
CA ARG A 97 6.97 -11.81 2.04
C ARG A 97 5.64 -12.52 1.79
N ASN A 98 4.67 -11.83 1.18
CA ASN A 98 3.41 -12.45 0.76
C ASN A 98 3.57 -13.39 -0.43
N PHE A 99 4.66 -13.26 -1.19
CA PHE A 99 4.90 -13.98 -2.44
C PHE A 99 6.20 -14.79 -2.45
N GLU A 100 7.20 -14.35 -1.68
CA GLU A 100 8.49 -15.01 -1.53
C GLU A 100 8.68 -15.44 -0.06
N LYS A 101 8.87 -16.73 0.17
CA LYS A 101 9.00 -17.32 1.52
C LYS A 101 10.47 -17.54 1.96
N SER A 102 11.43 -16.96 1.22
CA SER A 102 12.86 -17.05 1.53
C SER A 102 13.24 -16.06 2.63
N ASP A 103 14.22 -16.39 3.47
CA ASP A 103 14.81 -15.44 4.41
C ASP A 103 15.90 -14.55 3.77
N HIS A 104 16.29 -14.83 2.52
CA HIS A 104 17.26 -14.05 1.77
C HIS A 104 16.60 -13.34 0.58
N MET A 105 15.70 -12.39 0.86
CA MET A 105 14.93 -11.64 -0.14
C MET A 105 15.58 -10.30 -0.52
N VAL A 106 16.87 -10.30 -0.82
CA VAL A 106 17.57 -9.10 -1.32
C VAL A 106 16.98 -8.67 -2.66
N LYS A 107 16.75 -7.37 -2.82
CA LYS A 107 16.20 -6.78 -4.05
C LYS A 107 17.20 -5.82 -4.72
N PRO A 108 17.17 -5.70 -6.06
CA PRO A 108 18.01 -4.74 -6.75
C PRO A 108 17.55 -3.32 -6.43
N LEU A 109 18.48 -2.35 -6.44
CA LEU A 109 18.18 -0.94 -6.15
C LEU A 109 17.00 -0.37 -6.96
N ALA A 110 16.86 -0.78 -8.22
CA ALA A 110 15.74 -0.36 -9.07
C ALA A 110 14.37 -0.76 -8.51
N PHE A 111 14.27 -1.93 -7.87
CA PHE A 111 13.05 -2.39 -7.19
C PHE A 111 12.75 -1.51 -5.97
N ASP A 112 13.76 -1.22 -5.15
CA ASP A 112 13.60 -0.37 -3.96
C ASP A 112 13.22 1.05 -4.34
N GLN A 113 13.80 1.60 -5.41
CA GLN A 113 13.42 2.89 -5.96
C GLN A 113 11.99 2.90 -6.48
N ALA A 114 11.53 1.83 -7.13
CA ALA A 114 10.13 1.70 -7.56
C ALA A 114 9.17 1.67 -6.35
N LEU A 115 9.55 0.99 -5.26
CA LEU A 115 8.77 0.96 -4.02
C LEU A 115 8.75 2.34 -3.34
N ILE A 116 9.88 3.05 -3.27
CA ILE A 116 9.94 4.44 -2.77
C ILE A 116 9.06 5.36 -3.61
N ALA A 117 9.10 5.25 -4.94
CA ALA A 117 8.27 6.04 -5.84
C ALA A 117 6.77 5.77 -5.60
N LYS A 118 6.38 4.50 -5.42
CA LYS A 118 5.01 4.12 -5.04
C LYS A 118 4.60 4.77 -3.72
N TYR A 119 5.45 4.71 -2.70
CA TYR A 119 5.17 5.33 -1.40
C TYR A 119 4.94 6.84 -1.53
N ASN A 120 5.85 7.55 -2.21
CA ASN A 120 5.74 9.00 -2.40
C ASN A 120 4.50 9.37 -3.21
N THR A 121 4.14 8.59 -4.22
CA THR A 121 2.89 8.77 -4.97
C THR A 121 1.67 8.66 -4.06
N LEU A 122 1.65 7.70 -3.13
CA LEU A 122 0.56 7.58 -2.15
C LEU A 122 0.53 8.77 -1.18
N VAL A 123 1.69 9.26 -0.72
CA VAL A 123 1.77 10.47 0.11
C VAL A 123 1.20 11.69 -0.63
N GLU A 124 1.55 11.89 -1.89
CA GLU A 124 1.05 12.98 -2.72
C GLU A 124 -0.48 12.90 -2.89
N GLN A 125 -1.01 11.72 -3.21
CA GLN A 125 -2.45 11.48 -3.34
C GLN A 125 -3.20 11.76 -2.03
N LEU A 126 -2.70 11.26 -0.90
CA LEU A 126 -3.30 11.48 0.41
C LEU A 126 -3.22 12.95 0.83
N THR A 127 -2.11 13.62 0.52
CA THR A 127 -1.93 15.04 0.81
C THR A 127 -2.89 15.91 0.01
N LEU A 128 -3.12 15.56 -1.27
CA LEU A 128 -4.09 16.23 -2.12
C LEU A 128 -5.53 16.09 -1.58
N LEU A 129 -5.88 14.91 -1.04
CA LEU A 129 -7.22 14.61 -0.54
C LEU A 129 -7.50 15.16 0.86
N TYR A 130 -6.51 15.11 1.76
CA TYR A 130 -6.71 15.32 3.19
C TYR A 130 -5.83 16.44 3.78
N GLY A 131 -5.04 17.12 2.96
CA GLY A 131 -4.04 18.09 3.42
C GLY A 131 -2.77 17.41 3.96
N PRO A 132 -1.80 18.20 4.45
CA PRO A 132 -0.54 17.67 4.95
C PRO A 132 -0.76 16.78 6.18
N GLY A 133 -0.11 15.61 6.17
CA GLY A 133 -0.07 14.70 7.31
C GLY A 133 1.10 14.99 8.25
N THR A 134 1.23 14.19 9.32
CA THR A 134 2.43 14.19 10.16
C THR A 134 3.37 13.07 9.73
N THR A 135 4.63 13.41 9.49
CA THR A 135 5.65 12.47 8.99
C THR A 135 6.67 12.11 10.07
N LYS A 136 7.12 10.85 10.07
CA LYS A 136 8.27 10.36 10.83
C LYS A 136 9.17 9.51 9.94
N GLY A 137 10.47 9.71 10.04
CA GLY A 137 11.46 8.98 9.22
C GLY A 137 11.69 9.65 7.87
N ASP A 138 12.48 9.01 7.02
CA ASP A 138 12.96 9.55 5.75
C ASP A 138 13.36 8.42 4.78
N LEU A 139 13.26 8.71 3.48
CA LEU A 139 13.58 7.77 2.38
C LEU A 139 14.67 8.30 1.43
N THR A 140 15.33 9.42 1.75
CA THR A 140 16.25 10.07 0.78
C THR A 140 17.64 9.44 0.74
N ASP A 141 18.12 8.90 1.86
CA ASP A 141 19.44 8.29 1.95
C ASP A 141 19.42 6.80 1.57
N LEU A 142 19.53 6.52 0.27
CA LEU A 142 19.50 5.15 -0.27
C LEU A 142 20.64 4.25 0.26
N SER A 143 21.72 4.83 0.81
CA SER A 143 22.82 4.04 1.39
C SER A 143 22.39 3.23 2.61
N LYS A 144 21.27 3.61 3.25
CA LYS A 144 20.70 2.90 4.40
C LYS A 144 20.01 1.59 4.05
N ILE A 145 19.69 1.34 2.78
CA ILE A 145 19.04 0.07 2.35
C ILE A 145 19.89 -1.13 2.77
N GLU A 146 21.21 -1.02 2.62
CA GLU A 146 22.18 -2.07 2.96
C GLU A 146 22.55 -2.11 4.45
N GLN A 147 21.99 -1.22 5.27
CA GLN A 147 22.33 -1.08 6.70
C GLN A 147 21.25 -1.67 7.59
N GLN A 148 21.66 -2.07 8.80
CA GLN A 148 20.72 -2.52 9.82
C GLN A 148 19.70 -1.42 10.12
N GLY A 149 18.41 -1.76 9.99
CA GLY A 149 17.29 -0.83 10.21
C GLY A 149 16.70 -0.25 8.93
N GLY A 150 17.48 -0.19 7.84
CA GLY A 150 16.97 0.22 6.53
C GLY A 150 16.52 1.67 6.42
N LEU A 151 15.77 1.92 5.35
CA LEU A 151 14.91 3.08 5.19
C LEU A 151 13.55 2.82 5.82
N GLN A 152 13.04 3.78 6.59
CA GLN A 152 11.71 3.72 7.17
C GLN A 152 11.07 5.09 7.13
N ARG A 153 9.78 5.13 6.76
CA ARG A 153 8.96 6.33 6.83
C ARG A 153 7.53 5.96 7.20
N THR A 154 6.89 6.84 7.96
CA THR A 154 5.48 6.76 8.30
C THR A 154 4.86 8.14 8.12
N ASP A 155 3.69 8.19 7.50
CA ASP A 155 2.87 9.39 7.37
C ASP A 155 1.48 9.09 7.93
N HIS A 156 0.92 10.06 8.67
CA HIS A 156 -0.37 9.92 9.34
C HIS A 156 -1.30 11.08 9.03
N TRP A 157 -2.58 10.77 8.86
CA TRP A 157 -3.67 11.74 8.74
C TRP A 157 -4.81 11.37 9.69
N THR A 158 -5.47 12.40 10.22
CA THR A 158 -6.76 12.27 10.90
C THR A 158 -7.79 13.01 10.09
N VAL A 159 -8.82 12.31 9.62
CA VAL A 159 -9.85 12.88 8.74
C VAL A 159 -11.11 13.12 9.53
N ASN A 160 -11.46 14.40 9.71
CA ASN A 160 -12.70 14.86 10.36
C ASN A 160 -12.99 14.22 11.73
N ASN A 161 -11.95 13.78 12.47
CA ASN A 161 -12.07 13.02 13.72
C ASN A 161 -12.91 11.74 13.61
N GLN A 162 -13.12 11.21 12.41
CA GLN A 162 -13.90 9.99 12.16
C GLN A 162 -13.00 8.78 11.91
N PHE A 163 -11.94 8.98 11.13
CA PHE A 163 -11.03 7.90 10.79
C PHE A 163 -9.58 8.38 10.68
N GLN A 164 -8.67 7.43 10.86
CA GLN A 164 -7.23 7.62 10.74
C GLN A 164 -6.71 6.91 9.51
N ILE A 165 -5.73 7.55 8.88
CA ILE A 165 -4.93 7.00 7.80
C ILE A 165 -3.49 6.87 8.31
N GLN A 166 -2.90 5.70 8.13
CA GLN A 166 -1.48 5.48 8.39
C GLN A 166 -0.86 4.82 7.17
N LEU A 167 0.11 5.51 6.56
CA LEU A 167 0.95 4.97 5.50
C LEU A 167 2.32 4.69 6.09
N TYR A 168 2.86 3.50 5.88
CA TYR A 168 4.13 3.05 6.42
C TYR A 168 4.94 2.29 5.38
N THR A 169 6.25 2.47 5.38
CA THR A 169 7.19 1.67 4.59
C THR A 169 8.42 1.28 5.39
N ALA A 170 8.96 0.11 5.08
CA ALA A 170 10.28 -0.33 5.49
C ALA A 170 10.99 -1.04 4.33
N ILE A 171 12.22 -0.62 4.07
CA ILE A 171 13.03 -1.07 2.94
C ILE A 171 14.46 -1.35 3.42
N THR A 172 14.89 -2.59 3.34
CA THR A 172 16.25 -3.01 3.69
C THR A 172 16.64 -4.32 3.00
N ASN A 173 17.86 -4.37 2.48
CA ASN A 173 18.55 -5.56 2.01
C ASN A 173 19.43 -6.20 3.10
N TYR A 174 19.50 -5.61 4.30
CA TYR A 174 20.36 -6.08 5.36
C TYR A 174 19.93 -7.48 5.85
N TYR A 175 20.76 -8.47 5.55
CA TYR A 175 20.63 -9.83 6.04
C TYR A 175 21.78 -10.16 7.00
N ARG A 176 21.45 -10.68 8.19
CA ARG A 176 22.44 -11.21 9.13
C ARG A 176 21.80 -12.29 10.00
N SER A 177 22.42 -13.48 10.03
CA SER A 177 22.07 -14.54 10.97
C SER A 177 23.25 -14.81 11.89
N ASN A 178 23.06 -14.69 13.20
CA ASN A 178 24.09 -14.96 14.21
C ASN A 178 23.65 -16.00 15.26
N GLY A 179 22.75 -16.91 14.89
CA GLY A 179 22.23 -17.99 15.74
C GLY A 179 21.17 -17.54 16.76
N MET A 180 21.36 -16.37 17.41
CA MET A 180 20.37 -15.81 18.35
C MET A 180 19.39 -14.84 17.70
N VAL A 181 19.81 -14.15 16.63
CA VAL A 181 18.98 -13.18 15.90
C VAL A 181 19.20 -13.36 14.40
N THR A 182 18.09 -13.33 13.65
CA THR A 182 18.10 -13.25 12.20
C THR A 182 17.47 -11.93 11.78
N TYR A 183 18.27 -11.07 11.17
CA TYR A 183 17.81 -9.90 10.43
C TYR A 183 17.50 -10.33 9.00
N ILE A 184 16.27 -10.11 8.58
CA ILE A 184 15.75 -10.52 7.27
C ILE A 184 15.44 -9.27 6.46
N PRO A 185 15.84 -9.21 5.17
CA PRO A 185 15.46 -8.16 4.25
C PRO A 185 13.94 -7.91 4.28
N THR A 186 13.56 -6.64 4.22
CA THR A 186 12.15 -6.22 4.28
C THR A 186 11.92 -5.20 3.20
N HIS A 187 10.92 -5.44 2.35
CA HIS A 187 10.51 -4.51 1.30
C HIS A 187 9.00 -4.44 1.31
N ARG A 188 8.45 -3.44 1.99
CA ARG A 188 7.00 -3.34 2.16
C ARG A 188 6.48 -1.92 2.26
N ILE A 189 5.27 -1.73 1.76
CA ILE A 189 4.41 -0.57 2.01
C ILE A 189 3.10 -1.09 2.60
N ARG A 190 2.60 -0.42 3.63
CA ARG A 190 1.26 -0.67 4.19
C ARG A 190 0.52 0.64 4.35
N LEU A 191 -0.71 0.66 3.86
CA LEU A 191 -1.65 1.76 4.07
C LEU A 191 -2.86 1.23 4.84
N TYR A 192 -3.12 1.83 5.99
CA TYR A 192 -4.22 1.51 6.87
C TYR A 192 -5.24 2.63 6.85
N LEU A 193 -6.50 2.26 6.70
CA LEU A 193 -7.66 3.10 6.97
C LEU A 193 -8.39 2.47 8.14
N ARG A 194 -8.64 3.21 9.21
CA ARG A 194 -9.37 2.69 10.38
C ARG A 194 -10.27 3.75 10.98
N GLU A 195 -11.46 3.35 11.37
CA GLU A 195 -12.30 4.19 12.22
C GLU A 195 -11.57 4.51 13.53
N ILE A 196 -11.76 5.73 14.03
CA ILE A 196 -11.33 6.10 15.37
C ILE A 196 -12.33 5.46 16.33
N SER A 197 -11.94 4.37 16.99
CA SER A 197 -12.77 3.83 18.07
C SER A 197 -12.80 4.84 19.20
N ASN A 198 -13.93 5.49 19.42
CA ASN A 198 -14.20 6.12 20.71
C ASN A 198 -14.19 5.00 21.75
N PRO A 199 -13.43 5.12 22.86
CA PRO A 199 -13.61 4.19 23.96
C PRO A 199 -15.09 4.21 24.34
N VAL A 200 -15.70 3.03 24.35
CA VAL A 200 -17.07 2.85 24.86
C VAL A 200 -17.07 3.44 26.27
N LYS A 201 -17.85 4.52 26.46
CA LYS A 201 -18.12 5.06 27.80
C LYS A 201 -19.01 4.10 28.57
#